data_AF-A0A258CUW1-F1
#
_entry.id   AF-A0A258CUW1-F1
#
_cell.length_a   1.000
_cell.length_b   1.000
_cell.length_c   1.000
_cell.angle_alpha   90.00
_cell.angle_beta   90.00
_cell.angle_gamma   90.00
#
_symmetry.space_group_name_H-M   'P 1'
#
loop_
_entity.id
_entity.type
_entity.pdbx_description
1 polymer ?
#
loop_
_entity_poly.entity_id
_entity_poly.type
_entity_poly.pdbx_seq_one_letter_code
_entity_poly.pdbx_strand_id
1 'polypeptide(L)'
;EGRPVSVTLNGREGRLVAADPESGAVAPYVDVIVAPVDLKLKAAIALKCQTDHPILLVDQLGRLAGLCDDDEIYRGLLRRGN
;
A
#
# COMPACT_ATOMS: atom_id res chain seq x y z
N GLU A 1 6.09 11.64 14.39
CA GLU A 1 7.09 10.56 14.20
C GLU A 1 6.39 9.30 13.70
N GLY A 2 7.09 8.44 12.94
CA GLY A 2 6.58 7.15 12.48
C GLY A 2 5.90 7.13 11.11
N ARG A 3 5.83 8.26 10.40
CA ARG A 3 5.32 8.33 9.02
C ARG A 3 6.39 7.83 8.03
N PRO A 4 6.03 7.00 7.03
CA PRO A 4 6.92 6.71 5.91
C PRO A 4 7.25 8.00 5.13
N VAL A 5 8.53 8.36 5.07
CA VAL A 5 9.01 9.58 4.39
C VAL A 5 9.98 9.29 3.25
N SER A 6 10.62 8.13 3.24
CA SER A 6 11.53 7.69 2.19
C SER A 6 11.55 6.15 2.13
N VAL A 7 12.05 5.62 1.02
CA VAL A 7 12.28 4.18 0.85
C VAL A 7 13.58 3.96 0.08
N THR A 8 14.32 2.91 0.44
CA THR A 8 15.50 2.46 -0.29
C THR A 8 15.23 1.08 -0.86
N LEU A 9 15.37 0.94 -2.16
CA LEU A 9 15.13 -0.29 -2.91
C LEU A 9 16.40 -0.66 -3.66
N ASN A 10 16.97 -1.83 -3.36
CA ASN A 10 18.19 -2.33 -4.00
C ASN A 10 19.34 -1.30 -4.00
N GLY A 11 19.50 -0.54 -2.91
CA GLY A 11 20.53 0.49 -2.77
C GLY A 11 20.23 1.82 -3.49
N ARG A 12 19.09 1.95 -4.17
CA ARG A 12 18.60 3.19 -4.79
C ARG A 12 17.50 3.83 -3.94
N GLU A 13 17.44 5.16 -3.89
CA GLU A 13 16.28 5.87 -3.37
C GLU A 13 15.05 5.61 -4.27
N GLY A 14 14.00 5.06 -3.68
CA GLY A 14 12.75 4.76 -4.36
C GLY A 14 11.70 5.85 -4.16
N ARG A 15 10.71 5.88 -5.04
CA ARG A 15 9.61 6.84 -5.00
C ARG A 15 8.45 6.30 -4.17
N LEU A 16 8.17 7.01 -3.09
CA LEU A 16 7.07 6.72 -2.17
C LEU A 16 5.89 7.66 -2.48
N VAL A 17 4.71 7.09 -2.77
CA VAL A 17 3.51 7.87 -3.14
C VAL A 17 2.33 7.44 -2.29
N ALA A 18 1.57 8.41 -1.78
CA ALA A 18 0.30 8.13 -1.12
C ALA A 18 -0.80 7.86 -2.16
N ALA A 19 -1.57 6.80 -1.96
CA ALA A 19 -2.78 6.56 -2.71
C ALA A 19 -3.85 7.61 -2.34
N ASP A 20 -4.62 8.03 -3.34
CA ASP A 20 -5.80 8.86 -3.11
C ASP A 20 -6.83 8.06 -2.29
N PRO A 21 -7.31 8.59 -1.15
CA PRO A 21 -8.14 7.83 -0.22
C PRO A 21 -9.54 7.53 -0.76
N GLU A 22 -10.05 8.31 -1.72
CA GLU A 22 -11.40 8.13 -2.27
C GLU A 22 -11.40 7.24 -3.52
N SER A 23 -10.50 7.51 -4.45
CA SER A 23 -10.41 6.85 -5.75
C SER A 23 -9.46 5.66 -5.76
N GLY A 24 -8.51 5.58 -4.82
CA GLY A 24 -7.40 4.64 -4.87
C GLY A 24 -6.43 4.91 -6.02
N ALA A 25 -6.47 6.10 -6.62
CA ALA A 25 -5.53 6.48 -7.68
C ALA A 25 -4.13 6.71 -7.10
N VAL A 26 -3.10 6.40 -7.89
CA VAL A 26 -1.70 6.70 -7.57
C VAL A 26 -1.09 7.47 -8.72
N ALA A 27 -0.16 8.36 -8.42
CA ALA A 27 0.64 9.01 -9.45
C ALA A 27 1.44 7.97 -10.26
N PRO A 28 1.60 8.16 -11.58
CA PRO A 28 2.37 7.23 -12.41
C PRO A 28 3.85 7.19 -12.00
N TYR A 29 4.49 6.05 -12.27
CA TYR A 29 5.88 5.73 -11.88
C TYR A 29 6.09 5.78 -10.37
N VAL A 30 5.37 4.90 -9.66
CA VAL A 30 5.49 4.69 -8.21
C VAL A 30 6.33 3.44 -7.94
N ASP A 31 7.25 3.51 -6.98
CA ASP A 31 7.94 2.32 -6.51
C ASP A 31 7.16 1.70 -5.32
N VAL A 32 6.80 2.50 -4.31
CA VAL A 32 6.07 2.05 -3.12
C VAL A 32 4.86 2.93 -2.83
N ILE A 33 3.74 2.29 -2.50
CA ILE A 33 2.46 2.96 -2.24
C ILE A 33 2.21 3.01 -0.73
N VAL A 34 1.74 4.16 -0.24
CA VAL A 34 1.21 4.33 1.13
C VAL A 34 -0.30 4.46 1.08
N ALA A 35 -1.02 3.70 1.90
CA ALA A 35 -2.47 3.70 1.96
C ALA A 35 -2.97 3.60 3.41
N PRO A 36 -4.21 4.03 3.72
CA PRO A 36 -4.73 3.93 5.08
C PRO A 36 -5.05 2.48 5.47
N VAL A 37 -4.98 2.15 6.76
CA VAL A 37 -5.25 0.78 7.30
C VAL A 37 -6.65 0.24 7.02
N ASP A 38 -7.63 1.11 6.74
CA ASP A 38 -9.02 0.74 6.46
C ASP A 38 -9.32 0.60 4.95
N LEU A 39 -8.25 0.56 4.14
CA LEU A 39 -8.29 0.33 2.70
C LEU A 39 -9.12 -0.91 2.36
N LYS A 40 -10.04 -0.75 1.41
CA LYS A 40 -10.89 -1.85 0.95
C LYS A 40 -10.10 -2.84 0.11
N LEU A 41 -10.37 -4.14 0.24
CA LEU A 41 -9.70 -5.21 -0.52
C LEU A 41 -9.67 -4.96 -2.03
N LYS A 42 -10.76 -4.46 -2.63
CA LYS A 42 -10.81 -4.10 -4.06
C LYS A 42 -9.77 -3.03 -4.42
N ALA A 43 -9.61 -2.02 -3.57
CA ALA A 43 -8.62 -0.97 -3.76
C ALA A 43 -7.20 -1.50 -3.52
N ALA A 44 -6.99 -2.35 -2.52
CA ALA A 44 -5.70 -3.01 -2.29
C ALA A 44 -5.22 -3.80 -3.52
N ILE A 45 -6.12 -4.57 -4.17
CA ILE A 45 -5.80 -5.27 -5.42
C ILE A 45 -5.42 -4.28 -6.53
N ALA A 46 -6.22 -3.24 -6.74
CA ALA A 46 -5.97 -2.25 -7.78
C ALA A 46 -4.65 -1.47 -7.56
N LEU A 47 -4.31 -1.18 -6.32
CA LEU A 47 -3.03 -0.56 -5.94
C LEU A 47 -1.86 -1.53 -6.13
N LYS A 48 -2.01 -2.79 -5.72
CA LYS A 48 -0.95 -3.79 -5.86
C LYS A 48 -0.65 -4.11 -7.32
N CYS A 49 -1.61 -4.01 -8.24
CA CYS A 49 -1.34 -4.12 -9.68
C CYS A 49 -0.45 -2.99 -10.23
N GLN A 50 -0.23 -1.91 -9.48
CA GLN A 50 0.62 -0.77 -9.89
C GLN A 50 2.03 -0.83 -9.30
N THR A 51 2.34 -1.80 -8.43
CA THR A 51 3.65 -1.95 -7.79
C THR A 51 3.98 -3.41 -7.48
N ASP A 52 5.23 -3.81 -7.72
CA ASP A 52 5.72 -5.11 -7.30
C ASP A 52 6.00 -5.18 -5.79
N HIS A 53 6.03 -4.05 -5.10
CA HIS A 53 6.34 -3.95 -3.66
C HIS A 53 5.08 -3.99 -2.77
N PRO A 54 5.22 -4.32 -1.48
CA PRO A 54 4.10 -4.24 -0.54
C PRO A 54 3.54 -2.83 -0.41
N ILE A 55 2.23 -2.73 -0.17
CA ILE A 55 1.58 -1.47 0.19
C ILE A 55 1.88 -1.19 1.67
N LEU A 56 2.38 0.01 1.96
CA LEU A 56 2.57 0.46 3.34
C LEU A 56 1.24 0.96 3.90
N LEU A 57 0.75 0.31 4.94
CA LEU A 57 -0.48 0.70 5.62
C LEU A 57 -0.17 1.68 6.75
N VAL A 58 -0.89 2.81 6.79
CA VAL A 58 -0.75 3.83 7.83
C VAL A 58 -2.02 4.02 8.65
N ASP A 59 -1.86 4.30 9.94
CA ASP A 59 -2.96 4.66 10.82
C ASP A 59 -3.51 6.08 10.54
N GLN A 60 -4.51 6.51 11.31
CA GLN A 60 -5.13 7.83 11.16
C GLN A 60 -4.17 9.00 11.48
N LEU A 61 -3.05 8.73 12.16
CA LEU A 61 -2.00 9.70 12.45
C LEU A 61 -0.90 9.68 11.39
N GLY A 62 -1.06 8.86 10.34
CA GLY A 62 -0.10 8.68 9.25
C GLY A 62 1.10 7.82 9.61
N ARG A 63 1.06 7.08 10.73
CA ARG A 63 2.16 6.24 11.20
C ARG A 63 2.09 4.87 10.53
N LEU A 64 3.23 4.30 10.19
CA LEU A 64 3.30 2.95 9.64
C LEU A 64 2.70 1.95 10.64
N ALA A 65 1.67 1.25 10.20
CA ALA A 65 0.90 0.31 11.00
C ALA A 65 1.02 -1.13 10.48
N GLY A 66 1.36 -1.32 9.20
CA GLY A 66 1.56 -2.66 8.64
C GLY A 66 1.95 -2.64 7.17
N LEU A 67 2.06 -3.84 6.61
CA LEU A 67 2.26 -4.09 5.18
C LEU A 67 1.04 -4.85 4.65
N CYS A 68 0.75 -4.64 3.37
CA CYS A 68 -0.20 -5.45 2.63
C CYS A 68 0.46 -5.89 1.33
N ASP A 69 0.84 -7.16 1.28
CA ASP A 69 1.36 -7.83 0.10
C ASP A 69 0.34 -8.82 -0.49
N ASP A 70 0.80 -9.64 -1.42
CA ASP A 70 -0.04 -10.60 -2.13
C ASP A 70 -0.63 -11.67 -1.18
N ASP A 71 0.08 -12.04 -0.10
CA ASP A 71 -0.40 -13.01 0.89
C ASP A 71 -1.56 -12.43 1.70
N GLU A 72 -1.47 -11.17 2.15
CA GLU A 72 -2.60 -10.51 2.82
C GLU A 72 -3.83 -10.40 1.90
N ILE A 73 -3.62 -10.06 0.63
CA ILE A 73 -4.69 -9.95 -0.37
C ILE A 73 -5.34 -11.33 -0.59
N TYR A 74 -4.54 -12.37 -0.78
CA TYR A 74 -5.03 -13.73 -1.00
C TYR A 74 -5.82 -14.25 0.21
N ARG A 75 -5.32 -14.04 1.43
CA ARG A 75 -6.06 -14.37 2.67
C ARG A 75 -7.39 -13.62 2.76
N GLY A 76 -7.41 -12.35 2.35
CA GLY A 76 -8.64 -11.54 2.30
C GLY A 76 -9.69 -12.09 1.34
N LEU A 77 -9.26 -12.58 0.17
CA LEU A 77 -10.14 -13.20 -0.83
C LEU A 77 -10.71 -14.53 -0.33
N LEU A 78 -9.88 -15.41 0.22
CA LEU A 78 -10.32 -16.71 0.74
C LEU A 78 -11.35 -16.58 1.87
N ARG A 79 -11.21 -15.56 2.73
CA ARG A 79 -12.16 -15.30 3.83
C ARG A 79 -13.54 -14.83 3.39
N ARG A 80 -13.65 -14.25 2.18
CA ARG A 80 -14.94 -13.77 1.62
C ARG A 80 -15.64 -14.82 0.76
N GLY A 81 -14.91 -15.82 0.28
CA GLY A 81 -15.45 -16.93 -0.50
C GLY A 81 -16.06 -18.05 0.35
N ASN A 82 -15.88 -18.01 1.66
CA ASN A 82 -16.58 -18.81 2.67
C ASN A 82 -17.65 -17.99 3.36
#